data_AF-A0AB37XMB9-F1
#
_entry.id   AF-A0AB37XMB9-F1
#
_cell.length_a   1.000
_cell.length_b   1.000
_cell.length_c   1.000
_cell.angle_alpha   90.00
_cell.angle_beta   90.00
_cell.angle_gamma   90.00
#
_symmetry.space_group_name_H-M   'P 1'
#
loop_
_entity.id
_entity.type
_entity.pdbx_description
1 polymer ?
#
loop_
_entity_poly.entity_id
_entity_poly.type
_entity_poly.pdbx_seq_one_letter_code
_entity_poly.pdbx_strand_id
1 'polypeptide(L)'
;IKGDTNIQYLLKYNNNIWNEWAFENYVQSDDYHGPDMTDFGHRSQQDPEFNEQYKEEMKKFKERILNDDAFAKKYGNLGNVYGK
;
A
#
# COMPACT_ATOMS: atom_id res chain seq x y z
N ILE A 1 -11.15 13.89 -17.49
CA ILE A 1 -10.55 13.53 -16.19
C ILE A 1 -9.92 12.17 -16.39
N LYS A 2 -8.59 12.06 -16.39
CA LYS A 2 -7.92 10.77 -16.59
C LYS A 2 -8.25 9.90 -15.37
N GLY A 3 -8.96 8.80 -15.60
CA GLY A 3 -9.29 7.81 -14.58
C GLY A 3 -8.08 6.97 -14.21
N ASP A 4 -7.01 7.62 -13.77
CA ASP A 4 -5.81 6.94 -13.30
C ASP A 4 -6.13 6.34 -11.93
N THR A 5 -6.50 5.05 -11.91
CA THR A 5 -6.80 4.26 -10.70
C THR A 5 -5.55 3.85 -9.92
N ASN A 6 -4.40 4.47 -10.22
CA ASN A 6 -3.10 4.14 -9.65
C ASN A 6 -2.71 5.11 -8.52
N ILE A 7 -2.41 4.56 -7.34
CA ILE A 7 -1.99 5.35 -6.17
C ILE A 7 -0.68 6.12 -6.36
N GLN A 8 0.14 5.78 -7.36
CA GLN A 8 1.38 6.51 -7.65
C GLN A 8 1.12 8.01 -7.86
N TYR A 9 -0.03 8.38 -8.43
CA TYR A 9 -0.46 9.77 -8.51
C TYR A 9 -0.85 10.31 -7.13
N LEU A 10 -1.67 9.58 -6.37
CA LEU A 10 -2.16 10.00 -5.05
C LEU A 10 -1.05 10.18 -4.01
N LEU A 11 -0.01 9.34 -4.04
CA LEU A 11 1.17 9.45 -3.19
C LEU A 11 1.92 10.76 -3.43
N LYS A 12 1.95 11.28 -4.67
CA LYS A 12 2.56 12.58 -4.98
C LYS A 12 1.80 13.76 -4.37
N TYR A 13 0.50 13.59 -4.08
CA TYR A 13 -0.34 14.60 -3.42
C TYR A 13 -0.55 14.32 -1.92
N ASN A 14 0.24 13.40 -1.34
CA ASN A 14 0.14 13.00 0.06
C ASN A 14 -1.24 12.49 0.47
N ASN A 15 -2.01 11.93 -0.47
CA ASN A 15 -3.29 11.28 -0.18
C ASN A 15 -3.01 9.81 0.15
N ASN A 16 -3.12 9.47 1.44
CA ASN A 16 -2.77 8.15 1.97
C ASN A 16 -3.97 7.24 2.22
N ILE A 17 -5.21 7.70 1.96
CA ILE A 17 -6.46 6.98 2.30
C ILE A 17 -6.51 5.57 1.68
N TRP A 18 -5.87 5.41 0.52
CA TRP A 18 -5.91 4.18 -0.27
C TRP A 18 -4.68 3.29 -0.13
N ASN A 19 -3.67 3.73 0.62
CA ASN A 19 -2.44 2.97 0.75
C ASN A 19 -2.66 1.66 1.50
N GLU A 20 -3.57 1.65 2.48
CA GLU A 20 -3.86 0.47 3.29
C GLU A 20 -4.46 -0.65 2.43
N TRP A 21 -5.42 -0.34 1.55
CA TRP A 21 -6.00 -1.31 0.61
C TRP A 21 -4.99 -1.86 -0.38
N ALA A 22 -4.13 -0.99 -0.94
CA ALA A 22 -3.09 -1.41 -1.87
C ALA A 22 -2.01 -2.25 -1.17
N PHE A 23 -1.66 -1.88 0.06
CA PHE A 23 -0.70 -2.60 0.89
C PHE A 23 -1.25 -3.96 1.32
N GLU A 24 -2.53 -4.05 1.69
CA GLU A 24 -3.22 -5.30 2.01
C GLU A 24 -3.13 -6.31 0.85
N ASN A 25 -3.45 -5.88 -0.37
CA ASN A 25 -3.31 -6.71 -1.56
C ASN A 25 -1.87 -7.19 -1.79
N TYR A 26 -0.88 -6.34 -1.49
CA TYR A 26 0.52 -6.70 -1.61
C TYR A 26 0.92 -7.75 -0.57
N VAL A 27 0.62 -7.53 0.72
CA VAL A 27 1.02 -8.43 1.81
C VAL A 27 0.31 -9.79 1.77
N GLN A 28 -0.87 -9.86 1.15
CA GLN A 28 -1.61 -11.10 0.90
C GLN A 28 -1.12 -11.87 -0.34
N SER A 29 -0.23 -11.28 -1.15
CA SER A 29 0.27 -11.91 -2.38
C SER A 29 1.54 -12.72 -2.14
N ASP A 30 1.79 -13.68 -3.04
CA ASP A 30 3.00 -14.51 -3.02
C ASP A 30 4.31 -13.70 -3.21
N ASP A 31 4.24 -12.46 -3.70
CA ASP A 31 5.41 -11.58 -3.86
C ASP A 31 5.86 -10.94 -2.54
N TYR A 32 5.06 -11.04 -1.48
CA TYR A 32 5.42 -10.51 -0.18
C TYR A 32 6.26 -11.50 0.62
N HIS A 33 7.44 -11.05 1.03
CA HIS A 33 8.41 -11.84 1.78
C HIS A 33 8.85 -11.13 3.07
N GLY A 34 8.08 -10.14 3.53
CA GLY A 34 8.33 -9.42 4.77
C GLY A 34 7.74 -10.13 6.00
N PRO A 35 7.78 -9.46 7.17
CA PRO A 35 7.16 -9.99 8.38
C PRO A 35 5.64 -10.09 8.25
N ASP A 36 4.99 -10.92 9.07
CA ASP A 36 3.53 -11.08 9.01
C ASP A 36 2.80 -9.74 9.26
N MET A 37 2.11 -9.26 8.23
CA MET A 37 1.31 -8.04 8.23
C MET A 37 -0.19 -8.33 8.33
N THR A 38 -0.60 -9.56 8.63
CA THR A 38 -2.03 -9.88 8.81
C THR A 38 -2.63 -8.99 9.90
N ASP A 39 -3.79 -8.39 9.62
CA ASP A 39 -4.51 -7.50 10.54
C ASP A 39 -3.69 -6.27 11.00
N PHE A 40 -2.82 -5.75 10.12
CA PHE A 40 -1.93 -4.63 10.44
C PHE A 40 -2.66 -3.38 10.97
N GLY A 41 -3.90 -3.13 10.50
CA GLY A 41 -4.70 -1.97 10.90
C GLY A 41 -5.09 -1.99 12.38
N HIS A 42 -5.42 -3.17 12.93
CA HIS A 42 -5.72 -3.31 14.36
C HIS A 42 -4.45 -3.50 15.19
N ARG A 43 -3.50 -4.31 14.72
CA ARG A 43 -2.25 -4.60 15.45
C ARG A 43 -1.40 -3.34 15.66
N SER A 44 -1.30 -2.46 14.67
CA SER A 44 -0.52 -1.21 14.80
C SER A 44 -1.05 -0.25 15.87
N GLN A 45 -2.31 -0.36 16.27
CA GLN A 45 -2.91 0.45 17.33
C GLN A 45 -2.68 -0.13 18.73
N GLN A 46 -2.48 -1.44 18.83
CA GLN A 46 -2.39 -2.16 20.10
C GLN A 46 -0.96 -2.54 20.46
N ASP A 47 -0.09 -2.67 19.47
CA ASP A 47 1.29 -3.10 19.60
C ASP A 47 2.24 -2.04 19.01
N PRO A 48 2.92 -1.26 19.87
CA PRO A 48 3.88 -0.25 19.45
C PRO A 48 5.09 -0.81 18.69
N GLU A 49 5.53 -2.04 18.99
CA GLU A 49 6.67 -2.67 18.31
C GLU A 49 6.26 -3.10 16.90
N PHE A 50 5.07 -3.68 16.76
CA PHE A 50 4.50 -3.98 15.45
C PHE A 50 4.24 -2.71 14.63
N ASN A 51 3.80 -1.62 15.27
CA ASN A 51 3.56 -0.35 14.59
C ASN A 51 4.83 0.18 13.89
N GLU A 52 6.01 0.03 14.51
CA GLU A 52 7.27 0.42 13.87
C GLU A 52 7.59 -0.46 12.65
N GLN A 53 7.34 -1.78 12.72
CA GLN A 53 7.48 -2.67 11.57
C GLN A 53 6.51 -2.31 10.43
N TYR A 54 5.25 -2.04 10.77
CA TYR A 54 4.23 -1.61 9.82
C TYR A 54 4.64 -0.31 9.11
N LYS A 55 5.12 0.69 9.86
CA LYS A 55 5.60 1.95 9.27
C LYS A 55 6.77 1.73 8.32
N GLU A 56 7.71 0.85 8.67
CA GLU A 56 8.86 0.53 7.83
C GLU A 56 8.42 -0.17 6.53
N GLU A 57 7.56 -1.18 6.63
CA GLU A 57 7.08 -1.94 5.48
C GLU A 57 6.18 -1.08 4.56
N MET A 58 5.32 -0.25 5.14
CA MET A 58 4.52 0.73 4.39
C MET A 58 5.41 1.76 3.68
N LYS A 59 6.52 2.19 4.30
CA LYS A 59 7.49 3.07 3.64
C LYS A 59 8.15 2.39 2.45
N LYS A 60 8.64 1.15 2.60
CA LYS A 60 9.21 0.36 1.50
C LYS A 60 8.19 0.15 0.38
N PHE A 61 6.94 -0.14 0.72
CA PHE A 61 5.86 -0.26 -0.25
C PHE A 61 5.69 1.02 -1.06
N LYS A 62 5.55 2.18 -0.40
CA LYS A 62 5.43 3.48 -1.08
C LYS A 62 6.62 3.78 -1.99
N GLU A 63 7.84 3.50 -1.53
CA GLU A 63 9.05 3.70 -2.32
C GLU A 63 9.07 2.81 -3.56
N ARG A 64 8.65 1.55 -3.46
CA ARG A 64 8.52 0.65 -4.62
C ARG A 64 7.44 1.13 -5.58
N ILE A 65 6.28 1.56 -5.08
CA ILE A 65 5.23 2.14 -5.95
C ILE A 65 5.73 3.39 -6.69
N LEU A 66 6.59 4.19 -6.08
CA LEU A 66 7.10 5.42 -6.70
C LEU A 66 8.19 5.15 -7.73
N ASN A 67 9.06 4.16 -7.50
CA ASN A 67 10.27 3.94 -8.28
C ASN A 67 10.22 2.74 -9.23
N ASP A 68 9.24 1.84 -9.08
CA ASP A 68 9.06 0.65 -9.90
C ASP A 68 7.67 0.65 -10.55
N ASP A 69 7.62 1.05 -11.82
CA ASP A 69 6.38 1.14 -12.59
C ASP A 69 5.67 -0.22 -12.76
N ALA A 70 6.42 -1.33 -12.79
CA ALA A 70 5.83 -2.67 -12.87
C ALA A 70 5.16 -3.04 -11.56
N PHE A 71 5.82 -2.76 -10.42
CA PHE A 71 5.25 -2.91 -9.10
C PHE A 71 4.03 -2.01 -8.90
N ALA A 72 4.12 -0.74 -9.30
CA ALA A 72 3.01 0.22 -9.27
C ALA A 72 1.82 -0.26 -10.10
N LYS A 73 2.04 -0.86 -11.27
CA LYS A 73 0.97 -1.40 -12.09
C LYS A 73 0.29 -2.63 -11.47
N LYS A 74 1.06 -3.48 -10.77
CA LYS A 74 0.56 -4.70 -10.13
C LYS A 74 -0.18 -4.43 -8.82
N TYR A 75 0.39 -3.60 -7.94
CA TYR A 75 -0.09 -3.40 -6.57
C TYR A 75 -0.63 -1.99 -6.30
N GLY A 76 -0.33 -1.02 -7.17
CA GLY A 76 -0.82 0.34 -7.02
C GLY A 76 -2.21 0.58 -7.62
N ASN A 77 -2.78 -0.39 -8.34
CA ASN A 77 -4.12 -0.28 -8.89
C ASN A 77 -5.16 -0.69 -7.85
N LEU A 78 -5.96 0.28 -7.43
CA LEU A 78 -6.99 0.06 -6.41
C LEU A 78 -8.22 -0.68 -6.95
N GLY A 79 -8.33 -0.86 -8.27
CA GLY A 79 -9.54 -1.38 -8.91
C GLY A 79 -10.63 -0.30 -9.04
N ASN A 80 -11.90 -0.70 -9.09
CA ASN A 80 -13.06 0.18 -9.35
C ASN A 80 -13.45 1.08 -8.15
N VAL A 81 -12.49 1.56 -7.36
CA VAL A 81 -12.77 2.38 -6.17
C VAL A 81 -12.96 3.86 -6.48
N TYR A 82 -12.70 4.27 -7.73
CA TYR A 82 -13.17 5.52 -8.31
C TYR A 82 -13.92 5.28 -9.62
N GLY A 83 -15.20 5.64 -9.63
CA GLY A 83 -15.93 5.95 -10.86
C GLY A 83 -16.92 4.88 -11.32
N LYS A 84 -18.15 4.96 -10.81
CA LYS A 84 -19.26 5.26 -11.72
C LYS A 84 -19.62 6.73 -11.55
#